data_AF-A0A562RY61-F1
#
_entry.id   AF-A0A562RY61-F1
#
_cell.length_a   1.000
_cell.length_b   1.000
_cell.length_c   1.000
_cell.angle_alpha   90.00
_cell.angle_beta   90.00
_cell.angle_gamma   90.00
#
_symmetry.space_group_name_H-M   'P 1'
#
loop_
_entity.id
_entity.type
_entity.pdbx_description
1 polymer ?
#
loop_
_entity_poly.entity_id
_entity_poly.type
_entity_poly.pdbx_seq_one_letter_code
_entity_poly.pdbx_strand_id
1 'polypeptide(L)'
;MSFAQAIGDWHALVVLFVAGVVPNQIWRMLGLWFGGGIDEGSELLVWVRAVATAILAGVIAQIVVEPPGALASVPDVLRYGAVGAGLIVFLLTRRSIFAGVVTGEVFMLAGKWWLG
;
A
#
# COMPACT_ATOMS: atom_id res chain seq x y z
N MET A 1 -10.12 -6.16 -28.97
CA MET A 1 -8.96 -6.66 -28.18
C MET A 1 -9.31 -8.06 -27.70
N SER A 2 -8.50 -9.09 -28.02
CA SER A 2 -8.74 -10.43 -27.48
C SER A 2 -8.35 -10.46 -25.99
N PHE A 3 -9.00 -11.32 -25.19
CA PHE A 3 -8.74 -11.44 -23.75
C PHE A 3 -7.25 -11.71 -23.43
N ALA A 4 -6.55 -12.45 -24.30
CA ALA A 4 -5.11 -12.70 -24.17
C ALA A 4 -4.25 -11.45 -24.35
N GLN A 5 -4.65 -10.51 -25.23
CA GLN A 5 -3.95 -9.22 -25.37
C GLN A 5 -4.25 -8.25 -24.22
N ALA A 6 -5.41 -8.37 -23.58
CA ALA A 6 -5.76 -7.55 -22.41
C ALA A 6 -5.01 -7.98 -21.14
N ILE A 7 -4.72 -9.27 -21.01
CA ILE A 7 -4.04 -9.86 -19.86
C ILE A 7 -2.51 -9.70 -19.93
N GLY A 8 -1.94 -9.64 -21.13
CA GLY A 8 -0.49 -9.59 -21.31
C GLY A 8 0.16 -10.97 -21.18
N ASP A 9 1.48 -11.00 -20.96
CA ASP A 9 2.24 -12.25 -20.91
C ASP A 9 1.81 -13.13 -19.70
N TRP A 10 1.16 -14.26 -20.00
CA TRP A 10 0.72 -15.25 -19.01
C TRP A 10 1.87 -15.71 -18.12
N HIS A 11 3.09 -15.87 -18.66
CA HIS A 11 4.24 -16.29 -17.86
C HIS A 11 4.62 -15.25 -16.81
N ALA A 12 4.61 -13.96 -17.18
CA ALA A 12 4.89 -12.88 -16.25
C ALA A 12 3.86 -12.83 -15.10
N LEU A 13 2.58 -13.07 -15.39
CA LEU A 13 1.52 -13.10 -14.37
C LEU A 13 1.66 -14.28 -13.41
N VAL A 14 2.02 -15.46 -13.92
CA VAL A 14 2.30 -16.63 -13.06
C VAL A 14 3.49 -16.35 -12.16
N VAL A 15 4.57 -15.77 -12.70
CA VAL A 15 5.74 -15.39 -11.91
C VAL A 15 5.37 -14.36 -10.85
N LEU A 16 4.59 -13.33 -11.20
CA LEU A 16 4.13 -12.31 -10.26
C LEU A 16 3.26 -12.91 -9.16
N PHE A 17 2.36 -13.83 -9.51
CA PHE A 17 1.50 -14.51 -8.54
C PHE A 17 2.32 -15.37 -7.59
N VAL A 18 3.22 -16.21 -8.11
CA VAL A 18 4.06 -17.09 -7.29
C VAL A 18 5.01 -16.28 -6.42
N ALA A 19 5.71 -15.31 -6.99
CA ALA A 19 6.66 -14.46 -6.28
C ALA A 19 5.97 -13.51 -5.27
N GLY A 20 4.74 -13.08 -5.53
CA GLY A 20 3.98 -12.25 -4.61
C GLY A 20 3.30 -13.04 -3.48
N VAL A 21 2.78 -14.24 -3.78
CA VAL A 21 1.98 -15.01 -2.82
C VAL A 21 2.84 -15.95 -1.98
N VAL A 22 3.74 -16.74 -2.60
CA VAL A 22 4.46 -17.81 -1.90
C VAL A 22 5.33 -17.27 -0.75
N PRO A 23 6.20 -16.26 -0.96
CA PRO A 23 7.00 -15.71 0.13
C PRO A 23 6.15 -15.12 1.26
N ASN A 24 5.06 -14.42 0.91
CA ASN A 24 4.16 -13.82 1.90
C ASN A 24 3.47 -14.89 2.76
N GLN A 25 3.00 -15.98 2.15
CA GLN A 25 2.37 -17.07 2.90
C GLN A 25 3.37 -17.82 3.78
N ILE A 26 4.59 -18.08 3.29
CA ILE A 26 5.65 -18.72 4.09
C ILE A 26 5.94 -17.89 5.35
N TRP A 27 6.20 -16.58 5.20
CA TRP A 27 6.47 -15.73 6.36
C TRP A 27 5.26 -15.58 7.28
N ARG A 28 4.05 -15.52 6.74
CA ARG A 28 2.82 -15.49 7.53
C ARG A 28 2.65 -16.75 8.37
N MET A 29 2.87 -17.93 7.78
CA MET A 29 2.74 -19.21 8.48
C MET A 29 3.80 -19.37 9.57
N LEU A 30 5.04 -18.96 9.29
CA LEU A 30 6.11 -18.93 10.30
C LEU A 30 5.74 -18.00 11.46
N GLY A 31 5.25 -16.81 11.18
CA GLY A 31 4.78 -15.88 12.21
C GLY A 31 3.65 -16.45 13.09
N LEU A 32 2.70 -17.17 12.50
CA LEU A 32 1.64 -17.86 13.25
C LEU A 32 2.19 -18.99 14.13
N TRP A 33 3.13 -19.78 13.60
CA TRP A 33 3.73 -20.90 14.35
C TRP A 33 4.57 -20.42 15.53
N PHE A 34 5.39 -19.38 15.34
CA PHE A 34 6.19 -18.78 16.43
C PHE A 34 5.34 -17.94 17.39
N GLY A 35 4.30 -17.26 16.90
CA GLY A 35 3.47 -16.36 17.69
C GLY A 35 2.34 -17.04 18.47
N GLY A 36 1.95 -18.26 18.11
CA GLY A 36 0.77 -18.94 18.69
C GLY A 36 0.86 -19.27 20.18
N GLY A 37 2.05 -19.20 20.78
CA GLY A 37 2.27 -19.41 22.22
C GLY A 37 2.55 -18.13 23.02
N ILE A 38 2.55 -16.96 22.39
CA ILE A 38 2.91 -15.69 23.02
C ILE A 38 1.63 -14.95 23.43
N ASP A 39 1.57 -14.47 24.67
CA ASP A 39 0.47 -13.66 25.16
C ASP A 39 0.35 -12.35 24.36
N GLU A 40 -0.85 -12.08 23.83
CA GLU A 40 -1.20 -10.89 23.04
C GLU A 40 -0.90 -9.57 23.78
N GLY A 41 -0.90 -9.60 25.11
CA GLY A 41 -0.57 -8.46 25.98
C GLY A 41 0.93 -8.31 26.29
N SER A 42 1.79 -9.20 25.78
CA SER A 42 3.22 -9.12 26.05
C SER A 42 3.84 -7.84 25.49
N GLU A 43 4.72 -7.21 26.28
CA GLU A 43 5.45 -6.01 25.86
C GLU A 43 6.22 -6.22 24.56
N LEU A 44 6.71 -7.45 24.33
CA LEU A 44 7.38 -7.84 23.10
C LEU A 44 6.45 -7.74 21.88
N LEU A 45 5.22 -8.26 21.94
CA LEU A 45 4.27 -8.15 20.81
C LEU A 45 3.80 -6.72 20.57
N VAL A 46 3.64 -5.93 21.63
CA VAL A 46 3.36 -4.48 21.49
C VAL A 46 4.52 -3.79 20.78
N TRP A 47 5.76 -4.07 21.16
CA TRP A 47 6.95 -3.53 20.51
C TRP A 47 7.04 -3.95 19.04
N VAL A 48 6.89 -5.24 18.72
CA VAL A 48 6.91 -5.74 17.33
C VAL A 48 5.83 -5.06 16.49
N ARG A 49 4.61 -4.94 17.00
CA ARG A 49 3.49 -4.27 16.29
C ARG A 49 3.79 -2.79 16.06
N ALA A 50 4.33 -2.09 17.04
CA ALA A 50 4.75 -0.70 16.88
C ALA A 50 5.82 -0.56 15.80
N VAL A 51 6.86 -1.41 15.83
CA VAL A 51 7.92 -1.46 14.81
C VAL A 51 7.36 -1.75 13.43
N ALA A 52 6.47 -2.73 13.29
CA ALA A 52 5.82 -3.05 12.01
C ALA A 52 5.02 -1.86 11.45
N THR A 53 4.23 -1.18 12.28
CA THR A 53 3.50 0.02 11.85
C THR A 53 4.43 1.18 11.49
N ALA A 54 5.54 1.36 12.20
CA ALA A 54 6.53 2.39 11.91
C ALA A 54 7.26 2.11 10.59
N ILE A 55 7.61 0.84 10.31
CA ILE A 55 8.20 0.43 9.03
C ILE A 55 7.23 0.74 7.89
N LEU A 56 5.96 0.35 8.01
CA LEU A 56 4.97 0.62 6.98
C LEU A 56 4.79 2.13 6.74
N ALA A 57 4.69 2.92 7.80
CA ALA A 57 4.60 4.38 7.70
C ALA A 57 5.85 4.98 7.03
N GLY A 58 7.04 4.48 7.38
CA GLY A 58 8.31 4.89 6.78
C GLY A 58 8.38 4.58 5.28
N VAL A 59 7.94 3.39 4.86
CA VAL A 59 7.89 3.01 3.44
C VAL A 59 6.89 3.89 2.67
N ILE A 60 5.71 4.18 3.25
CA ILE A 60 4.75 5.11 2.64
C ILE A 60 5.38 6.51 2.48
N ALA A 61 6.05 7.01 3.52
CA ALA A 61 6.73 8.29 3.45
C ALA A 61 7.84 8.30 2.38
N GLN A 62 8.62 7.21 2.29
CA GLN A 62 9.64 7.04 1.26
C GLN A 62 9.03 7.08 -0.14
N ILE A 63 7.92 6.38 -0.41
CA ILE A 63 7.25 6.41 -1.72
C ILE A 63 6.74 7.82 -2.06
N VAL A 64 6.27 8.57 -1.07
CA VAL A 64 5.76 9.92 -1.27
C VAL A 64 6.90 10.93 -1.50
N VAL A 65 8.08 10.74 -0.89
CA VAL A 65 9.23 11.64 -1.05
C VAL A 65 10.09 11.26 -2.27
N GLU A 66 10.43 9.97 -2.38
CA GLU A 66 11.23 9.36 -3.45
C GLU A 66 10.33 8.42 -4.30
N PRO A 67 9.60 8.96 -5.28
CA PRO A 67 8.56 8.22 -5.97
C PRO A 67 9.16 7.20 -6.95
N PRO A 68 8.77 5.91 -6.86
CA PRO A 68 9.21 4.91 -7.82
C PRO A 68 8.33 4.90 -9.08
N GLY A 69 8.93 4.53 -10.21
CA GLY A 69 8.21 4.19 -11.45
C GLY A 69 7.29 5.30 -11.96
N ALA A 70 6.02 4.95 -12.25
CA ALA A 70 5.05 5.87 -12.84
C ALA A 70 4.73 7.09 -11.95
N LEU A 71 4.88 6.99 -10.63
CA LEU A 71 4.69 8.12 -9.71
C LEU A 71 5.79 9.18 -9.85
N ALA A 72 6.96 8.85 -10.40
CA ALA A 72 8.05 9.80 -10.62
C ALA A 72 7.70 10.90 -11.64
N SER A 73 6.72 10.64 -12.50
CA SER A 73 6.19 11.63 -13.45
C SER A 73 5.22 12.64 -12.81
N VAL A 74 4.84 12.44 -11.55
CA VAL A 74 3.78 13.22 -10.89
C VAL A 74 4.39 14.32 -10.01
N PRO A 75 3.97 15.60 -10.17
CA PRO A 75 4.47 16.70 -9.36
C PRO A 75 4.26 16.51 -7.86
N ASP A 76 5.24 16.94 -7.07
CA ASP A 76 5.31 16.82 -5.62
C ASP A 76 4.06 17.36 -4.93
N VAL A 77 3.59 18.54 -5.34
CA VAL A 77 2.41 19.21 -4.80
C VAL A 77 1.17 18.32 -4.93
N LEU A 78 1.04 17.59 -6.03
CA LEU A 78 -0.10 16.71 -6.24
C LEU A 78 0.00 15.44 -5.38
N ARG A 79 1.21 14.90 -5.18
CA ARG A 79 1.46 13.74 -4.32
C ARG A 79 1.12 14.06 -2.87
N TYR A 80 1.67 15.16 -2.32
CA TYR A 80 1.37 15.59 -0.96
C TYR A 80 -0.10 16.02 -0.81
N GLY A 81 -0.66 16.67 -1.82
CA GLY A 81 -2.07 17.05 -1.87
C GLY A 81 -3.01 15.84 -1.82
N ALA A 82 -2.70 14.76 -2.54
CA ALA A 82 -3.50 13.53 -2.52
C ALA A 82 -3.49 12.85 -1.15
N VAL A 83 -2.32 12.79 -0.49
CA VAL A 83 -2.19 12.28 0.88
C VAL A 83 -3.02 13.13 1.84
N GLY A 84 -2.93 14.45 1.75
CA GLY A 84 -3.70 15.38 2.58
C GLY A 84 -5.21 15.25 2.36
N ALA A 85 -5.67 15.23 1.10
CA ALA A 85 -7.07 15.09 0.73
C ALA A 85 -7.66 13.76 1.22
N GLY A 86 -6.94 12.66 1.02
CA GLY A 86 -7.34 11.34 1.53
C GLY A 86 -7.45 11.30 3.05
N LEU A 87 -6.49 11.90 3.76
CA LEU A 87 -6.52 12.01 5.22
C LEU A 87 -7.70 12.86 5.71
N ILE A 88 -7.97 14.00 5.07
CA ILE A 88 -9.09 14.87 5.42
C ILE A 88 -10.41 14.10 5.26
N VAL A 89 -10.62 13.43 4.13
CA VAL A 89 -11.86 12.67 3.92
C VAL A 89 -11.95 11.49 4.87
N PHE A 90 -10.86 10.79 5.17
CA PHE A 90 -10.83 9.74 6.19
C PHE A 90 -11.34 10.26 7.54
N LEU A 91 -10.87 11.44 7.98
CA LEU A 91 -11.29 12.03 9.24
C LEU A 91 -12.77 12.44 9.22
N LEU A 92 -13.25 13.02 8.11
CA LEU A 92 -14.64 13.46 7.96
C LEU A 92 -15.63 12.29 7.85
N THR A 93 -15.21 11.16 7.29
CA THR A 93 -16.06 9.98 7.02
C THR A 93 -16.05 8.94 8.15
N ARG A 94 -15.86 9.40 9.39
CA ARG A 94 -15.80 8.54 10.60
C ARG A 94 -14.68 7.50 10.54
N ARG A 95 -13.50 7.89 10.05
CA ARG A 95 -12.32 7.01 9.94
C ARG A 95 -12.53 5.84 8.96
N SER A 96 -13.24 6.08 7.87
CA SER A 96 -13.40 5.10 6.79
C SER A 96 -12.17 5.05 5.89
N ILE A 97 -11.43 3.95 5.97
CA ILE A 97 -10.22 3.72 5.16
C ILE A 97 -10.55 3.79 3.66
N PHE A 98 -11.62 3.12 3.23
CA PHE A 98 -12.05 3.09 1.84
C PHE A 98 -12.32 4.49 1.27
N ALA A 99 -13.05 5.33 2.01
CA ALA A 99 -13.37 6.68 1.55
C ALA A 99 -12.11 7.55 1.41
N GLY A 100 -11.16 7.44 2.35
CA GLY A 100 -9.89 8.14 2.28
C GLY A 100 -9.04 7.69 1.08
N VAL A 101 -8.90 6.38 0.87
CA VAL A 101 -8.11 5.81 -0.25
C VAL A 101 -8.69 6.22 -1.59
N VAL A 102 -9.99 6.00 -1.82
CA VAL A 102 -10.65 6.36 -3.08
C VAL A 102 -10.52 7.85 -3.36
N THR A 103 -10.64 8.70 -2.33
CA THR A 103 -10.44 10.15 -2.51
C THR A 103 -9.01 10.46 -2.92
N GLY A 104 -8.01 9.90 -2.25
CA GLY A 104 -6.60 10.10 -2.61
C GLY A 104 -6.29 9.67 -4.03
N GLU A 105 -6.80 8.51 -4.46
CA GLU A 105 -6.65 8.00 -5.82
C GLU A 105 -7.32 8.91 -6.85
N VAL A 106 -8.58 9.29 -6.63
CA VAL A 106 -9.32 10.20 -7.53
C VAL A 106 -8.61 11.55 -7.62
N PHE A 107 -8.14 12.09 -6.49
CA PHE A 107 -7.39 13.35 -6.47
C PHE A 107 -6.10 13.26 -7.30
N MET A 108 -5.35 12.17 -7.15
CA MET A 108 -4.12 11.94 -7.93
C MET A 108 -4.41 11.77 -9.42
N LEU A 109 -5.42 10.98 -9.78
CA LEU A 109 -5.78 10.71 -11.18
C LEU A 109 -6.33 11.97 -11.87
N ALA A 110 -7.27 12.66 -11.23
CA ALA A 110 -7.85 13.89 -11.75
C ALA A 110 -6.80 15.01 -11.86
N GLY A 111 -5.95 15.15 -10.84
CA GLY A 111 -4.88 16.14 -10.85
C GLY A 111 -3.82 15.88 -11.92
N LYS A 112 -3.44 14.61 -12.13
CA LYS A 112 -2.52 14.25 -13.22
C LYS A 112 -3.17 14.55 -14.57
N TRP A 113 -4.40 14.09 -14.78
CA TRP A 113 -5.13 14.33 -16.03
C TRP A 113 -5.28 15.83 -16.35
N TRP A 114 -5.46 16.67 -15.33
CA TRP A 114 -5.55 18.12 -15.52
C TRP A 114 -4.20 18.77 -15.89
N LEU A 115 -3.09 18.22 -15.41
CA LEU A 115 -1.74 18.73 -15.67
C LEU A 115 -1.11 18.19 -16.97
N GLY A 116 -1.71 17.16 -17.58
CA GLY A 116 -1.25 16.50 -18.82
C GLY A 116 -0.36 15.30 -18.57
#